data_AF-A0A1G3GI96-F1
#
_entry.id   AF-A0A1G3GI96-F1
#
_cell.length_a   1.000
_cell.length_b   1.000
_cell.length_c   1.000
_cell.angle_alpha   90.00
_cell.angle_beta   90.00
_cell.angle_gamma   90.00
#
_symmetry.space_group_name_H-M   'P 1'
#
loop_
_entity.id
_entity.type
_entity.pdbx_description
1 polymer ?
#
loop_
_entity_poly.entity_id
_entity_poly.type
_entity_poly.pdbx_seq_one_letter_code
_entity_poly.pdbx_strand_id
1 'polypeptide(L)'
;MTSTSVEDLVLGHVLDGKRRGRSGGGGAEGRLGSPKERRSRALLRNAAAPRSWQSVVKRIVGGSTRTPQELKRLLDYVAREEGVQSTWCNLAGYDRDFDPERTGRIAQSWSTTWNGAPKRGHTDHIILSFPRGVDAERAEAIARDWGQAVFGSGEFGDVWRYVAALHKDTDHTHAHFVVDKHGIEQGRFMSVCRHAALNFDVMRELHAEISQVHGLNIVASTRLSRGLIENAPRETEMRAAHAAGKTAPPPPPPMSDGERTRRLNALQGFARDYDELGQIAGLASASGAEPSATSFLNRLARALGASASALRQGVPQMPDATLHAEGDAAARIEAARAEMIASATEAWEAIRAMEPSAERVELERSFTDQARASLKLAPDNLLLAEHARAAERSDDPYYNPTLASLARLDHGFTEGVSVDEGLRATLAHVREEVGDRLSALFSFREDDLRSAGTSVEEMVARFTLPERSEGQLAAWRAQESPEAQILWREAERDFGREIDAVLKGLDLAPALSEALAKDQLLSAERHLRLSEVPALEAIVDRMQESLRPEDLERVRSGDLGPLAEQVRDPALRAAVAHEMKNESDLGQSGTVGHWADLARSQSRAAELGQRERERDHGHEL
;
A
#
# COMPACT_ATOMS: atom_id res chain seq x y z
N MET A 1 2.30 -21.66 -24.99
CA MET A 1 1.62 -21.66 -23.68
C MET A 1 2.46 -20.78 -22.78
N THR A 2 2.14 -19.49 -22.72
CA THR A 2 2.90 -18.48 -21.99
C THR A 2 2.29 -18.33 -20.62
N SER A 3 3.08 -18.60 -19.57
CA SER A 3 2.71 -18.43 -18.18
C SER A 3 2.30 -16.99 -17.90
N THR A 4 1.09 -16.82 -17.39
CA THR A 4 0.61 -15.59 -16.75
C THR A 4 1.53 -15.24 -15.59
N SER A 5 1.95 -13.98 -15.50
CA SER A 5 2.81 -13.50 -14.42
C SER A 5 2.00 -13.34 -13.13
N VAL A 6 2.67 -13.38 -11.98
CA VAL A 6 2.06 -13.16 -10.65
C VAL A 6 1.37 -11.79 -10.54
N GLU A 7 1.79 -10.81 -11.36
CA GLU A 7 1.15 -9.49 -11.47
C GLU A 7 -0.28 -9.57 -12.05
N ASP A 8 -0.57 -10.53 -12.93
CA ASP A 8 -1.91 -10.74 -13.50
C ASP A 8 -2.87 -11.45 -12.52
N LEU A 9 -2.33 -12.15 -11.52
CA LEU A 9 -3.09 -12.93 -10.54
C LEU A 9 -3.45 -12.13 -9.27
N VAL A 10 -2.72 -11.05 -8.99
CA VAL A 10 -2.92 -10.21 -7.79
C VAL A 10 -3.67 -8.90 -8.11
N LEU A 11 -3.66 -8.43 -9.36
CA LEU A 11 -4.35 -7.20 -9.79
C LEU A 11 -5.72 -7.49 -10.42
N GLY A 12 -6.67 -7.88 -9.58
CA GLY A 12 -8.08 -8.03 -9.94
C GLY A 12 -8.74 -6.71 -10.37
N HIS A 13 -8.87 -6.51 -11.68
CA HIS A 13 -9.80 -5.64 -12.41
C HIS A 13 -10.52 -4.53 -11.63
N VAL A 14 -9.99 -3.30 -11.72
CA VAL A 14 -10.80 -2.08 -11.66
C VAL A 14 -10.46 -1.20 -12.86
N LEU A 15 -11.37 -1.30 -13.85
CA LEU A 15 -11.49 -0.57 -15.11
C LEU A 15 -10.80 -1.21 -16.34
N ASP A 16 -11.64 -1.91 -17.11
CA ASP A 16 -11.57 -2.04 -18.57
C ASP A 16 -11.26 -0.69 -19.22
N GLY A 17 -9.98 -0.38 -19.37
CA GLY A 17 -9.49 0.49 -20.42
C GLY A 17 -9.48 -0.32 -21.71
N LYS A 18 -10.63 -0.39 -22.41
CA LYS A 18 -10.67 -0.91 -23.78
C LYS A 18 -9.59 -0.21 -24.59
N ARG A 19 -8.50 -0.95 -24.83
CA ARG A 19 -7.49 -0.70 -25.84
C ARG A 19 -8.19 -0.37 -27.16
N ARG A 20 -8.03 0.86 -27.62
CA ARG A 20 -7.90 1.25 -29.04
C ARG A 20 -7.57 2.75 -29.10
N GLY A 21 -6.29 3.05 -29.29
CA GLY A 21 -5.78 4.42 -29.43
C GLY A 21 -4.28 4.49 -29.22
N ARG A 22 -3.55 4.42 -30.33
CA ARG A 22 -2.08 4.39 -30.48
C ARG A 22 -1.36 5.58 -29.80
N SER A 23 -0.34 5.26 -29.01
CA SER A 23 0.85 6.06 -28.58
C SER A 23 0.66 7.54 -28.21
N GLY A 24 0.84 7.83 -26.92
CA GLY A 24 1.03 9.20 -26.38
C GLY A 24 1.16 9.19 -24.86
N GLY A 25 2.08 8.38 -24.32
CA GLY A 25 2.38 8.33 -22.88
C GLY A 25 3.46 9.35 -22.52
N GLY A 26 3.25 10.09 -21.44
CA GLY A 26 4.30 10.91 -20.79
C GLY A 26 3.84 12.26 -20.24
N GLY A 27 2.83 12.92 -20.82
CA GLY A 27 2.54 14.32 -20.50
C GLY A 27 1.95 14.61 -19.11
N ALA A 28 1.27 13.65 -18.48
CA ALA A 28 0.58 13.86 -17.20
C ALA A 28 1.34 13.31 -15.98
N GLU A 29 2.42 12.56 -16.18
CA GLU A 29 3.18 11.92 -15.09
C GLU A 29 4.12 12.87 -14.37
N GLY A 30 4.49 14.02 -14.98
CA GLY A 30 5.42 14.99 -14.40
C GLY A 30 4.90 15.59 -13.08
N ARG A 31 4.15 16.70 -13.14
CA ARG A 31 3.72 17.44 -11.94
C ARG A 31 2.71 16.69 -11.06
N LEU A 32 1.83 15.87 -11.65
CA LEU A 32 0.73 15.25 -10.91
C LEU A 32 1.07 13.87 -10.34
N GLY A 33 2.12 13.23 -10.84
CA GLY A 33 2.45 11.83 -10.57
C GLY A 33 1.56 10.84 -11.33
N SER A 34 1.67 9.57 -10.94
CA SER A 34 0.93 8.45 -11.51
C SER A 34 -0.60 8.59 -11.30
N PRO A 35 -1.41 7.92 -12.13
CA PRO A 35 -2.88 7.87 -11.94
C PRO A 35 -3.32 7.41 -10.54
N LYS A 36 -2.58 6.52 -9.89
CA LYS A 36 -2.87 6.01 -8.55
C LYS A 36 -2.66 7.10 -7.50
N GLU A 37 -1.53 7.80 -7.52
CA GLU A 37 -1.21 8.88 -6.57
C GLU A 37 -2.22 10.02 -6.67
N ARG A 38 -2.59 10.42 -7.88
CA ARG A 38 -3.62 11.45 -8.11
C ARG A 38 -4.96 11.05 -7.50
N ARG A 39 -5.39 9.79 -7.68
CA ARG A 39 -6.63 9.26 -7.09
C ARG A 39 -6.55 9.30 -5.56
N SER A 40 -5.47 8.77 -4.97
CA SER A 40 -5.29 8.77 -3.51
C SER A 40 -5.33 10.19 -2.94
N ARG A 41 -4.59 11.13 -3.54
CA ARG A 41 -4.58 12.55 -3.16
C ARG A 41 -5.97 13.18 -3.21
N ALA A 42 -6.73 12.91 -4.28
CA ALA A 42 -8.09 13.42 -4.42
C ALA A 42 -9.03 12.86 -3.35
N LEU A 43 -8.90 11.58 -2.96
CA LEU A 43 -9.71 10.97 -1.91
C LEU A 43 -9.33 11.47 -0.51
N LEU A 44 -8.04 11.62 -0.22
CA LEU A 44 -7.56 12.21 1.03
C LEU A 44 -8.09 13.63 1.21
N ARG A 45 -8.00 14.47 0.17
CA ARG A 45 -8.56 15.81 0.17
C ARG A 45 -10.10 15.79 0.27
N ASN A 46 -10.78 14.84 -0.36
CA ASN A 46 -12.23 14.70 -0.23
C ASN A 46 -12.69 14.44 1.20
N ALA A 47 -11.95 13.63 1.96
CA ALA A 47 -12.29 13.29 3.33
C ALA A 47 -12.03 14.44 4.31
N ALA A 48 -11.12 15.36 3.97
CA ALA A 48 -10.73 16.48 4.82
C ALA A 48 -11.38 17.82 4.45
N ALA A 49 -11.93 17.98 3.24
CA ALA A 49 -12.36 19.28 2.73
C ALA A 49 -13.89 19.41 2.54
N PRO A 50 -14.45 20.63 2.74
CA PRO A 50 -15.85 20.88 2.45
C PRO A 50 -16.17 20.74 0.95
N ARG A 51 -17.42 20.37 0.63
CA ARG A 51 -17.88 20.22 -0.76
C ARG A 51 -17.85 21.51 -1.58
N SER A 52 -17.85 22.68 -0.94
CA SER A 52 -17.78 23.99 -1.60
C SER A 52 -16.39 24.36 -2.12
N TRP A 53 -15.34 23.64 -1.71
CA TRP A 53 -13.95 23.91 -2.06
C TRP A 53 -13.46 22.99 -3.18
N GLN A 54 -14.27 22.85 -4.23
CA GLN A 54 -13.94 22.01 -5.38
C GLN A 54 -13.32 22.84 -6.49
N SER A 55 -12.32 22.26 -7.16
CA SER A 55 -11.74 22.82 -8.37
C SER A 55 -12.80 22.89 -9.48
N VAL A 56 -13.05 24.11 -9.98
CA VAL A 56 -14.00 24.37 -11.06
C VAL A 56 -13.24 24.87 -12.28
N VAL A 57 -13.15 24.01 -13.29
CA VAL A 57 -12.67 24.35 -14.63
C VAL A 57 -13.78 24.08 -15.62
N LYS A 58 -14.14 25.08 -16.43
CA LYS A 58 -15.24 24.98 -17.40
C LYS A 58 -14.84 25.58 -18.73
N ARG A 59 -15.16 24.92 -19.83
CA ARG A 59 -15.16 25.57 -21.14
C ARG A 59 -16.51 26.26 -21.37
N ILE A 60 -16.47 27.50 -21.83
CA ILE A 60 -17.67 28.25 -22.18
C ILE A 60 -18.25 27.74 -23.50
N VAL A 61 -19.52 27.33 -23.46
CA VAL A 61 -20.26 26.92 -24.64
C VAL A 61 -20.47 28.14 -25.53
N GLY A 62 -20.00 28.06 -26.78
CA GLY A 62 -20.08 29.19 -27.72
C GLY A 62 -18.93 30.19 -27.60
N GLY A 63 -18.01 30.02 -26.66
CA GLY A 63 -16.82 30.87 -26.49
C GLY A 63 -15.64 30.52 -27.42
N SER A 64 -15.85 29.67 -28.43
CA SER A 64 -14.81 29.32 -29.42
C SER A 64 -14.93 30.22 -30.64
N THR A 65 -13.80 30.71 -31.16
CA THR A 65 -13.78 31.63 -32.30
C THR A 65 -13.33 30.94 -33.58
N ARG A 66 -13.91 31.31 -34.71
CA ARG A 66 -13.59 30.81 -36.05
C ARG A 66 -12.90 31.85 -36.93
N THR A 67 -13.09 33.14 -36.61
CA THR A 67 -12.54 34.26 -37.38
C THR A 67 -11.70 35.19 -36.48
N PRO A 68 -10.73 35.95 -37.04
CA PRO A 68 -9.96 36.92 -36.27
C PRO A 68 -10.85 37.99 -35.63
N GLN A 69 -11.94 38.38 -36.29
CA GLN A 69 -12.90 39.36 -35.76
C GLN A 69 -13.67 38.80 -34.54
N GLU A 70 -14.06 37.52 -34.57
CA GLU A 70 -14.63 36.86 -33.41
C GLU A 70 -13.63 36.78 -32.24
N LEU A 71 -12.36 36.47 -32.54
CA LEU A 71 -11.29 36.47 -31.54
C LEU A 71 -11.09 37.84 -30.91
N LYS A 72 -10.98 38.89 -31.72
CA LYS A 72 -10.86 40.26 -31.21
C LYS A 72 -12.01 40.59 -30.25
N ARG A 73 -13.25 40.33 -30.65
CA ARG A 73 -14.44 40.60 -29.80
C ARG A 73 -14.40 39.82 -28.49
N LEU A 74 -13.97 38.56 -28.53
CA LEU A 74 -13.84 37.74 -27.33
C LEU A 74 -12.74 38.28 -26.40
N LEU A 75 -11.59 38.67 -26.94
CA LEU A 75 -10.51 39.26 -26.15
C LEU A 75 -10.91 40.61 -25.55
N ASP A 76 -11.58 41.48 -26.32
CA ASP A 76 -12.13 42.75 -25.83
C ASP A 76 -13.14 42.51 -24.70
N TYR A 77 -13.98 41.47 -24.81
CA TYR A 77 -14.95 41.10 -23.78
C TYR A 77 -14.26 40.63 -22.50
N VAL A 78 -13.27 39.76 -22.60
CA VAL A 78 -12.56 39.19 -21.44
C VAL A 78 -11.66 40.23 -20.76
N ALA A 79 -11.06 41.13 -21.53
CA ALA A 79 -10.16 42.17 -21.01
C ALA A 79 -10.90 43.48 -20.66
N ARG A 80 -12.23 43.49 -20.64
CA ARG A 80 -13.04 44.70 -20.40
C ARG A 80 -12.88 45.19 -18.96
N GLU A 81 -12.61 46.49 -18.79
CA GLU A 81 -12.26 47.10 -17.50
C GLU A 81 -13.27 46.89 -16.35
N GLU A 82 -14.57 46.72 -16.65
CA GLU A 82 -15.58 46.48 -15.62
C GLU A 82 -15.39 45.11 -14.96
N GLY A 83 -14.81 45.09 -13.74
CA GLY A 83 -14.67 43.88 -12.93
C GLY A 83 -13.35 43.12 -13.10
N VAL A 84 -12.50 43.54 -14.04
CA VAL A 84 -11.14 43.00 -14.23
C VAL A 84 -10.23 43.49 -13.12
N GLN A 85 -9.48 42.57 -12.53
CA GLN A 85 -8.40 42.86 -11.57
C GLN A 85 -7.05 42.93 -12.28
N SER A 86 -6.79 42.02 -13.23
CA SER A 86 -5.53 41.93 -13.95
C SER A 86 -5.68 41.19 -15.28
N THR A 87 -4.77 41.47 -16.21
CA THR A 87 -4.71 40.87 -17.55
C THR A 87 -3.28 40.46 -17.91
N TRP A 88 -3.13 39.25 -18.42
CA TRP A 88 -1.84 38.70 -18.83
C TRP A 88 -1.97 37.81 -20.06
N CYS A 89 -0.83 37.46 -20.66
CA CYS A 89 -0.77 36.56 -21.79
C CYS A 89 0.45 35.66 -21.72
N ASN A 90 0.36 34.54 -22.43
CA ASN A 90 1.51 33.72 -22.76
C ASN A 90 1.86 33.92 -24.22
N LEU A 91 3.03 34.51 -24.45
CA LEU A 91 3.65 34.62 -25.76
C LEU A 91 4.88 33.74 -25.79
N ALA A 92 4.72 32.59 -26.43
CA ALA A 92 5.77 31.63 -26.68
C ALA A 92 6.37 30.90 -25.46
N GLY A 93 5.52 30.53 -24.50
CA GLY A 93 5.94 29.85 -23.25
C GLY A 93 6.33 30.82 -22.14
N TYR A 94 6.22 32.13 -22.37
CA TYR A 94 6.60 33.17 -21.41
C TYR A 94 5.39 34.00 -20.99
N ASP A 95 5.19 34.08 -19.67
CA ASP A 95 4.18 34.93 -19.05
C ASP A 95 4.54 36.42 -19.20
N ARG A 96 3.56 37.24 -19.57
CA ARG A 96 3.71 38.70 -19.76
C ARG A 96 2.41 39.42 -19.43
N ASP A 97 2.52 40.67 -19.01
CA ASP A 97 1.34 41.53 -18.88
C ASP A 97 0.69 41.77 -20.25
N PHE A 98 -0.65 41.83 -20.25
CA PHE A 98 -1.43 42.02 -21.45
C PHE A 98 -2.14 43.37 -21.43
N ASP A 99 -1.80 44.19 -22.42
CA ASP A 99 -2.42 45.48 -22.71
C ASP A 99 -3.67 45.28 -23.59
N PRO A 100 -4.89 45.60 -23.08
CA PRO A 100 -6.14 45.44 -23.81
C PRO A 100 -6.21 46.22 -25.14
N GLU A 101 -5.42 47.28 -25.34
CA GLU A 101 -5.37 47.97 -26.63
C GLU A 101 -4.78 47.09 -27.75
N ARG A 102 -4.09 45.99 -27.39
CA ARG A 102 -3.39 45.09 -28.31
C ARG A 102 -4.24 43.92 -28.80
N THR A 103 -5.51 43.80 -28.39
CA THR A 103 -6.40 42.69 -28.78
C THR A 103 -6.47 42.49 -30.29
N GLY A 104 -6.53 43.58 -31.07
CA GLY A 104 -6.55 43.53 -32.53
C GLY A 104 -5.27 42.93 -33.14
N ARG A 105 -4.10 43.31 -32.60
CA ARG A 105 -2.80 42.78 -33.07
C ARG A 105 -2.64 41.30 -32.73
N ILE A 106 -3.06 40.89 -31.52
CA ILE A 106 -3.04 39.48 -31.12
C ILE A 106 -3.95 38.65 -32.02
N ALA A 107 -5.20 39.10 -32.24
CA ALA A 107 -6.14 38.37 -33.08
C ALA A 107 -5.62 38.16 -34.51
N GLN A 108 -4.99 39.20 -35.08
CA GLN A 108 -4.35 39.09 -36.39
C GLN A 108 -3.17 38.12 -36.35
N SER A 109 -2.27 38.25 -35.36
CA SER A 109 -1.08 37.39 -35.22
C SER A 109 -1.40 35.92 -34.97
N TRP A 110 -2.47 35.59 -34.25
CA TRP A 110 -2.86 34.19 -34.05
C TRP A 110 -3.46 33.60 -35.32
N SER A 111 -4.28 34.39 -36.02
CA SER A 111 -4.96 33.92 -37.22
C SER A 111 -4.06 33.60 -38.40
N THR A 112 -2.82 34.09 -38.44
CA THR A 112 -1.86 33.77 -39.51
C THR A 112 -1.47 32.29 -39.54
N THR A 113 -1.58 31.60 -38.40
CA THR A 113 -1.26 30.16 -38.29
C THR A 113 -2.49 29.27 -38.39
N TRP A 114 -3.69 29.84 -38.48
CA TRP A 114 -4.92 29.05 -38.54
C TRP A 114 -5.12 28.41 -39.90
N ASN A 115 -5.49 27.14 -39.91
CA ASN A 115 -5.78 26.38 -41.12
C ASN A 115 -7.08 25.58 -41.01
N GLY A 116 -7.80 25.47 -42.13
CA GLY A 116 -9.07 24.74 -42.18
C GLY A 116 -10.18 25.38 -41.33
N ALA A 117 -11.24 24.59 -41.10
CA ALA A 117 -12.45 25.01 -40.40
C ALA A 117 -12.82 24.01 -39.28
N PRO A 118 -12.07 24.01 -38.14
CA PRO A 118 -12.33 23.09 -37.06
C PRO A 118 -13.74 23.28 -36.47
N LYS A 119 -14.45 22.17 -36.26
CA LYS A 119 -15.84 22.16 -35.79
C LYS A 119 -16.05 22.96 -34.50
N ARG A 120 -15.05 22.96 -33.61
CA ARG A 120 -15.05 23.66 -32.31
C ARG A 120 -14.17 24.93 -32.32
N GLY A 121 -14.01 25.58 -33.47
CA GLY A 121 -13.21 26.80 -33.59
C GLY A 121 -11.71 26.58 -33.37
N HIS A 122 -10.97 27.66 -33.62
CA HIS A 122 -9.53 27.78 -33.48
C HIS A 122 -9.09 28.16 -32.06
N THR A 123 -10.03 28.59 -31.22
CA THR A 123 -9.78 28.92 -29.82
C THR A 123 -10.74 28.19 -28.88
N ASP A 124 -10.31 28.01 -27.63
CA ASP A 124 -11.18 27.62 -26.53
C ASP A 124 -11.19 28.71 -25.46
N HIS A 125 -12.38 29.03 -24.95
CA HIS A 125 -12.58 29.92 -23.80
C HIS A 125 -12.85 29.09 -22.55
N ILE A 126 -11.93 29.16 -21.59
CA ILE A 126 -11.94 28.36 -20.37
C ILE A 126 -12.04 29.30 -19.17
N ILE A 127 -12.81 28.90 -18.17
CA ILE A 127 -12.92 29.59 -16.88
C ILE A 127 -12.33 28.69 -15.81
N LEU A 128 -11.46 29.29 -15.00
CA LEU A 128 -10.94 28.76 -13.75
C LEU A 128 -11.60 29.55 -12.60
N SER A 129 -12.42 28.91 -11.78
CA SER A 129 -13.12 29.61 -10.68
C SER A 129 -12.57 29.20 -9.31
N PHE A 130 -12.52 30.16 -8.40
CA PHE A 130 -12.03 29.99 -7.04
C PHE A 130 -13.18 29.95 -6.02
N PRO A 131 -12.99 29.28 -4.86
CA PRO A 131 -13.92 29.36 -3.74
C PRO A 131 -14.22 30.80 -3.32
N ARG A 132 -15.41 31.01 -2.75
CA ARG A 132 -15.81 32.33 -2.24
C ARG A 132 -14.83 32.78 -1.15
N GLY A 133 -14.41 34.05 -1.22
CA GLY A 133 -13.53 34.66 -0.21
C GLY A 133 -12.03 34.44 -0.45
N VAL A 134 -11.63 33.78 -1.54
CA VAL A 134 -10.22 33.75 -1.95
C VAL A 134 -9.78 35.15 -2.38
N ASP A 135 -8.62 35.56 -1.88
CA ASP A 135 -8.04 36.86 -2.22
C ASP A 135 -7.64 36.94 -3.71
N ALA A 136 -7.74 38.15 -4.29
CA ALA A 136 -7.51 38.36 -5.71
C ALA A 136 -6.06 38.16 -6.12
N GLU A 137 -5.09 38.61 -5.30
CA GLU A 137 -3.67 38.45 -5.60
C GLU A 137 -3.28 36.97 -5.57
N ARG A 138 -3.79 36.23 -4.57
CA ARG A 138 -3.60 34.77 -4.49
C ARG A 138 -4.24 34.05 -5.68
N ALA A 139 -5.45 34.43 -6.06
CA ALA A 139 -6.14 33.85 -7.22
C ALA A 139 -5.41 34.14 -8.54
N GLU A 140 -4.85 35.34 -8.70
CA GLU A 140 -4.02 35.69 -9.86
C GLU A 140 -2.78 34.81 -9.93
N ALA A 141 -2.02 34.70 -8.84
CA ALA A 141 -0.81 33.89 -8.78
C ALA A 141 -1.09 32.42 -9.15
N ILE A 142 -2.15 31.83 -8.58
CA ILE A 142 -2.58 30.47 -8.93
C ILE A 142 -2.99 30.37 -10.40
N ALA A 143 -3.75 31.34 -10.92
CA ALA A 143 -4.21 31.32 -12.30
C ALA A 143 -3.05 31.44 -13.30
N ARG A 144 -2.07 32.31 -13.04
CA ARG A 144 -0.86 32.45 -13.86
C ARG A 144 -0.08 31.14 -13.90
N ASP A 145 0.22 30.55 -12.74
CA ASP A 145 0.93 29.27 -12.66
C ASP A 145 0.16 28.12 -13.32
N TRP A 146 -1.16 28.09 -13.16
CA TRP A 146 -2.03 27.12 -13.80
C TRP A 146 -2.04 27.27 -15.32
N GLY A 147 -2.11 28.51 -15.83
CA GLY A 147 -2.03 28.79 -17.26
C GLY A 147 -0.70 28.33 -17.85
N GLN A 148 0.41 28.57 -17.16
CA GLN A 148 1.73 28.10 -17.58
C GLN A 148 1.83 26.57 -17.52
N ALA A 149 1.37 25.93 -16.45
CA ALA A 149 1.43 24.47 -16.34
C ALA A 149 0.57 23.76 -17.41
N VAL A 150 -0.63 24.29 -17.70
CA VAL A 150 -1.57 23.66 -18.64
C VAL A 150 -1.22 23.99 -20.10
N PHE A 151 -0.85 25.24 -20.39
CA PHE A 151 -0.72 25.74 -21.75
C PHE A 151 0.72 26.17 -22.13
N GLY A 152 1.52 26.62 -21.18
CA GLY A 152 2.87 27.13 -21.43
C GLY A 152 3.99 26.10 -21.37
N SER A 153 3.77 24.97 -20.70
CA SER A 153 4.82 24.02 -20.31
C SER A 153 5.33 23.10 -21.42
N GLY A 154 4.54 22.88 -22.48
CA GLY A 154 4.84 21.85 -23.48
C GLY A 154 4.44 20.43 -23.07
N GLU A 155 4.16 20.17 -21.79
CA GLU A 155 3.93 18.82 -21.22
C GLU A 155 2.79 18.06 -21.92
N PHE A 156 1.76 18.78 -22.35
CA PHE A 156 0.59 18.17 -23.00
C PHE A 156 0.73 18.01 -24.52
N GLY A 157 1.91 18.27 -25.07
CA GLY A 157 2.28 17.94 -26.44
C GLY A 157 2.74 19.11 -27.30
N ASP A 158 2.51 20.36 -26.92
CA ASP A 158 3.00 21.59 -27.58
C ASP A 158 2.88 22.76 -26.59
N VAL A 159 3.35 23.94 -26.97
CA VAL A 159 3.13 25.18 -26.21
C VAL A 159 2.00 25.96 -26.88
N TRP A 160 1.02 26.39 -26.10
CA TRP A 160 -0.16 27.11 -26.57
C TRP A 160 -0.16 28.55 -26.07
N ARG A 161 -0.44 29.47 -27.01
CA ARG A 161 -0.63 30.89 -26.71
C ARG A 161 -1.96 31.06 -25.98
N TYR A 162 -2.00 31.94 -25.00
CA TYR A 162 -3.26 32.34 -24.37
C TYR A 162 -3.23 33.81 -23.97
N VAL A 163 -4.44 34.38 -23.83
CA VAL A 163 -4.69 35.63 -23.12
C VAL A 163 -5.62 35.30 -21.96
N ALA A 164 -5.35 35.88 -20.80
CA ALA A 164 -6.13 35.64 -19.60
C ALA A 164 -6.43 36.94 -18.84
N ALA A 165 -7.52 36.91 -18.09
CA ALA A 165 -7.95 38.01 -17.24
C ALA A 165 -8.58 37.46 -15.96
N LEU A 166 -8.26 38.07 -14.82
CA LEU A 166 -8.89 37.76 -13.53
C LEU A 166 -10.05 38.71 -13.27
N HIS A 167 -11.22 38.17 -12.97
CA HIS A 167 -12.45 38.90 -12.70
C HIS A 167 -12.88 38.71 -11.23
N LYS A 168 -13.43 39.78 -10.62
CA LYS A 168 -13.98 39.80 -9.25
C LYS A 168 -15.38 40.47 -9.21
N ASP A 169 -16.08 40.43 -10.33
CA ASP A 169 -17.42 40.99 -10.53
C ASP A 169 -18.56 40.15 -9.93
N THR A 170 -18.26 38.92 -9.49
CA THR A 170 -19.21 38.01 -8.83
C THR A 170 -18.74 37.61 -7.44
N ASP A 171 -19.58 36.89 -6.69
CA ASP A 171 -19.21 36.29 -5.40
C ASP A 171 -17.99 35.35 -5.46
N HIS A 172 -17.63 34.89 -6.66
CA HIS A 172 -16.49 34.01 -6.92
C HIS A 172 -15.48 34.71 -7.84
N THR A 173 -14.26 34.91 -7.34
CA THR A 173 -13.14 35.29 -8.21
C THR A 173 -12.91 34.20 -9.24
N HIS A 174 -12.70 34.60 -10.50
CA HIS A 174 -12.48 33.64 -11.59
C HIS A 174 -11.57 34.21 -12.67
N ALA A 175 -10.75 33.35 -13.26
CA ALA A 175 -9.88 33.70 -14.38
C ALA A 175 -10.46 33.15 -15.68
N HIS A 176 -10.55 34.01 -16.68
CA HIS A 176 -10.84 33.65 -18.05
C HIS A 176 -9.55 33.37 -18.81
N PHE A 177 -9.51 32.29 -19.58
CA PHE A 177 -8.42 31.95 -20.50
C PHE A 177 -8.99 31.81 -21.90
N VAL A 178 -8.50 32.60 -22.84
CA VAL A 178 -8.73 32.44 -24.27
C VAL A 178 -7.46 31.84 -24.85
N VAL A 179 -7.54 30.58 -25.27
CA VAL A 179 -6.39 29.77 -25.68
C VAL A 179 -6.42 29.53 -27.17
N ASP A 180 -5.30 29.77 -27.84
CA ASP A 180 -5.11 29.38 -29.23
C ASP A 180 -4.88 27.87 -29.31
N LYS A 181 -5.72 27.18 -30.09
CA LYS A 181 -5.60 25.73 -30.23
C LYS A 181 -4.52 25.33 -31.21
N HIS A 182 -3.85 26.29 -31.86
CA HIS A 182 -2.68 26.00 -32.67
C HIS A 182 -1.41 26.15 -31.82
N GLY A 183 -0.70 25.04 -31.61
CA GLY A 183 0.59 25.03 -30.92
C GLY A 183 1.66 25.79 -31.71
N ILE A 184 2.64 26.33 -31.00
CA ILE A 184 3.67 27.21 -31.57
C ILE A 184 4.97 26.48 -31.92
N GLU A 185 5.32 25.42 -31.18
CA GLU A 185 6.61 24.76 -31.34
C GLU A 185 6.51 23.69 -32.42
N GLN A 186 5.44 22.89 -32.35
CA GLN A 186 5.24 21.74 -33.23
C GLN A 186 4.03 21.91 -34.16
N GLY A 187 3.29 23.01 -34.04
CA GLY A 187 2.08 23.26 -34.83
C GLY A 187 0.94 22.31 -34.50
N ARG A 188 0.94 21.65 -33.34
CA ARG A 188 -0.08 20.65 -33.01
C ARG A 188 -1.40 21.31 -32.63
N PHE A 189 -2.49 20.69 -33.08
CA PHE A 189 -3.81 21.15 -32.72
C PHE A 189 -4.20 20.66 -31.32
N MET A 190 -4.52 21.60 -30.41
CA MET A 190 -4.96 21.32 -29.05
C MET A 190 -6.32 20.61 -29.07
N SER A 191 -6.38 19.44 -28.44
CA SER A 191 -7.60 18.66 -28.30
C SER A 191 -7.87 18.36 -26.82
N VAL A 192 -8.91 19.00 -26.29
CA VAL A 192 -9.43 18.71 -24.95
C VAL A 192 -10.56 17.70 -25.05
N CYS A 193 -10.28 16.44 -24.71
CA CYS A 193 -11.27 15.36 -24.71
C CYS A 193 -11.01 14.36 -23.58
N ARG A 194 -12.03 13.58 -23.18
CA ARG A 194 -11.96 12.66 -22.03
C ARG A 194 -10.80 11.66 -22.10
N HIS A 195 -10.35 11.30 -23.30
CA HIS A 195 -9.32 10.29 -23.52
C HIS A 195 -7.97 10.88 -23.96
N ALA A 196 -7.86 12.21 -24.03
CA ALA A 196 -6.60 12.88 -24.31
C ALA A 196 -5.81 13.08 -23.02
N ALA A 197 -4.49 13.21 -23.15
CA ALA A 197 -3.58 13.58 -22.07
C ALA A 197 -4.04 14.89 -21.40
N LEU A 198 -4.48 15.87 -22.20
CA LEU A 198 -5.13 17.08 -21.72
C LEU A 198 -6.66 16.91 -21.69
N ASN A 199 -7.23 16.90 -20.50
CA ASN A 199 -8.67 16.83 -20.27
C ASN A 199 -9.07 17.62 -19.02
N PHE A 200 -10.38 17.81 -18.79
CA PHE A 200 -10.86 18.62 -17.67
C PHE A 200 -10.60 18.00 -16.29
N ASP A 201 -10.39 16.69 -16.18
CA ASP A 201 -10.03 16.07 -14.90
C ASP A 201 -8.58 16.44 -14.56
N VAL A 202 -7.67 16.31 -15.52
CA VAL A 202 -6.26 16.75 -15.40
C VAL A 202 -6.15 18.25 -15.12
N MET A 203 -6.91 19.09 -15.83
CA MET A 203 -6.95 20.52 -15.57
C MET A 203 -7.40 20.85 -14.14
N ARG A 204 -8.40 20.13 -13.62
CA ARG A 204 -8.90 20.32 -12.25
C ARG A 204 -7.89 19.84 -11.21
N GLU A 205 -7.21 18.73 -11.47
CA GLU A 205 -6.12 18.19 -10.65
C GLU A 205 -4.95 19.18 -10.59
N LEU A 206 -4.50 19.73 -11.72
CA LEU A 206 -3.48 20.77 -11.77
C LEU A 206 -3.90 22.01 -11.00
N HIS A 207 -5.15 22.44 -11.13
CA HIS A 207 -5.65 23.57 -10.35
C HIS A 207 -5.59 23.28 -8.85
N ALA A 208 -5.99 22.08 -8.42
CA ALA A 208 -5.92 21.70 -7.01
C ALA A 208 -4.49 21.59 -6.49
N GLU A 209 -3.57 21.08 -7.31
CA GLU A 209 -2.17 20.95 -6.93
C GLU A 209 -1.46 22.30 -6.84
N ILE A 210 -1.67 23.17 -7.83
CA ILE A 210 -1.08 24.51 -7.85
C ILE A 210 -1.67 25.36 -6.73
N SER A 211 -2.98 25.30 -6.51
CA SER A 211 -3.61 26.00 -5.39
C SER A 211 -2.97 25.61 -4.06
N GLN A 212 -2.63 24.32 -3.88
CA GLN A 212 -1.99 23.84 -2.66
C GLN A 212 -0.60 24.47 -2.43
N VAL A 213 0.20 24.62 -3.49
CA VAL A 213 1.50 25.32 -3.42
C VAL A 213 1.33 26.77 -2.93
N HIS A 214 0.23 27.41 -3.31
CA HIS A 214 -0.15 28.76 -2.88
C HIS A 214 -0.94 28.80 -1.55
N GLY A 215 -0.95 27.71 -0.78
CA GLY A 215 -1.63 27.63 0.52
C GLY A 215 -3.15 27.65 0.43
N LEU A 216 -3.72 27.27 -0.71
CA LEU A 216 -5.16 27.15 -0.95
C LEU A 216 -5.53 25.68 -1.17
N ASN A 217 -6.06 25.04 -0.13
CA ASN A 217 -6.52 23.66 -0.23
C ASN A 217 -7.83 23.63 -1.04
N ILE A 218 -7.81 23.08 -2.25
CA ILE A 218 -9.03 22.77 -3.02
C ILE A 218 -8.97 21.34 -3.53
N VAL A 219 -10.14 20.81 -3.88
CA VAL A 219 -10.31 19.39 -4.17
C VAL A 219 -10.64 19.16 -5.64
N ALA A 220 -9.92 18.25 -6.28
CA ALA A 220 -10.21 17.77 -7.62
C ALA A 220 -10.82 16.36 -7.56
N SER A 221 -12.11 16.29 -7.23
CA SER A 221 -12.79 14.99 -7.10
C SER A 221 -13.91 14.77 -8.11
N THR A 222 -14.34 13.52 -8.23
CA THR A 222 -15.53 13.20 -9.01
C THR A 222 -16.79 13.33 -8.15
N ARG A 223 -17.96 13.33 -8.78
CA ARG A 223 -19.24 13.24 -8.05
C ARG A 223 -19.39 11.88 -7.37
N LEU A 224 -18.99 10.81 -8.05
CA LEU A 224 -19.12 9.44 -7.55
C LEU A 224 -18.20 9.17 -6.36
N SER A 225 -16.96 9.66 -6.37
CA SER A 225 -16.06 9.54 -5.21
C SER A 225 -16.59 10.23 -3.96
N ARG A 226 -17.61 11.09 -4.10
CA ARG A 226 -18.32 11.75 -2.99
C ARG A 226 -19.68 11.13 -2.65
N GLY A 227 -20.03 10.00 -3.29
CA GLY A 227 -21.31 9.31 -3.12
C GLY A 227 -22.49 10.03 -3.76
N LEU A 228 -22.24 10.96 -4.70
CA LEU A 228 -23.29 11.66 -5.43
C LEU A 228 -23.67 10.85 -6.68
N ILE A 229 -24.62 9.91 -6.50
CA ILE A 229 -25.08 9.06 -7.59
C ILE A 229 -26.01 9.79 -8.55
N GLU A 230 -26.78 10.78 -8.10
CA GLU A 230 -27.79 11.45 -8.93
C GLU A 230 -27.18 12.25 -10.10
N ASN A 231 -27.94 12.36 -11.20
CA ASN A 231 -27.55 13.19 -12.34
C ASN A 231 -27.42 14.66 -11.94
N ALA A 232 -26.44 15.35 -12.52
CA ALA A 232 -26.36 16.79 -12.34
C ALA A 232 -27.56 17.47 -13.05
N PRO A 233 -28.18 18.49 -12.43
CA PRO A 233 -29.22 19.26 -13.10
C PRO A 233 -28.72 19.91 -14.40
N ARG A 234 -29.61 20.09 -15.37
CA ARG A 234 -29.20 20.69 -16.66
C ARG A 234 -28.88 22.17 -16.45
N GLU A 235 -27.85 22.66 -17.14
CA GLU A 235 -27.41 24.05 -17.00
C GLU A 235 -28.52 25.04 -17.39
N THR A 236 -29.32 24.71 -18.41
CA THR A 236 -30.49 25.50 -18.82
C THR A 236 -31.53 25.61 -17.71
N GLU A 237 -31.76 24.53 -16.98
CA GLU A 237 -32.72 24.49 -15.86
C GLU A 237 -32.17 25.26 -14.66
N MET A 238 -30.86 25.17 -14.39
CA MET A 238 -30.23 25.98 -13.34
C MET A 238 -30.30 27.47 -13.66
N ARG A 239 -30.00 27.89 -14.90
CA ARG A 239 -30.10 29.29 -15.30
C ARG A 239 -31.54 29.80 -15.22
N ALA A 240 -32.52 28.99 -15.64
CA ALA A 240 -33.92 29.33 -15.51
C ALA A 240 -34.36 29.46 -14.05
N ALA A 241 -33.89 28.58 -13.16
CA ALA A 241 -34.15 28.67 -11.72
C ALA A 241 -33.56 29.95 -11.12
N HIS A 242 -32.31 30.27 -11.43
CA HIS A 242 -31.66 31.51 -11.01
C HIS A 242 -32.38 32.77 -11.54
N ALA A 243 -32.73 32.80 -12.82
CA ALA A 243 -33.46 33.91 -13.43
C ALA A 243 -34.86 34.10 -12.81
N ALA A 244 -35.47 33.02 -12.33
CA ALA A 244 -36.75 33.04 -11.60
C ALA A 244 -36.59 33.32 -10.09
N GLY A 245 -35.39 33.68 -9.61
CA GLY A 245 -35.12 33.96 -8.20
C GLY A 245 -35.25 32.74 -7.27
N LYS A 246 -35.26 31.52 -7.81
CA LYS A 246 -35.35 30.29 -7.00
C LYS A 246 -33.98 29.99 -6.40
N THR A 247 -33.96 29.79 -5.08
CA THR A 247 -32.74 29.43 -4.33
C THR A 247 -32.49 27.92 -4.31
N ALA A 248 -33.54 27.11 -4.49
CA ALA A 248 -33.42 25.66 -4.55
C ALA A 248 -33.00 25.20 -5.97
N PRO A 249 -32.01 24.29 -6.08
CA PRO A 249 -31.61 23.75 -7.37
C PRO A 249 -32.73 22.88 -7.98
N PRO A 250 -32.85 22.83 -9.32
CA PRO A 250 -33.85 22.00 -9.98
C PRO A 250 -33.64 20.50 -9.70
N PRO A 251 -34.71 19.69 -9.74
CA PRO A 251 -34.60 18.25 -9.49
C PRO A 251 -33.65 17.59 -10.51
N PRO A 252 -32.89 16.57 -10.09
CA PRO A 252 -31.96 15.89 -10.98
C PRO A 252 -32.72 15.16 -12.10
N PRO A 253 -32.17 15.10 -13.33
CA PRO A 253 -32.77 14.33 -14.42
C PRO A 253 -32.92 12.85 -14.04
N PRO A 254 -34.01 12.18 -14.45
CA PRO A 254 -34.26 10.79 -14.09
C PRO A 254 -33.14 9.87 -14.56
N MET A 255 -32.95 8.77 -13.82
CA MET A 255 -31.92 7.76 -14.05
C MET A 255 -32.57 6.38 -14.17
N SER A 256 -32.10 5.56 -15.12
CA SER A 256 -32.54 4.17 -15.23
C SER A 256 -31.97 3.31 -14.11
N ASP A 257 -32.67 2.22 -13.76
CA ASP A 257 -32.22 1.29 -12.72
C ASP A 257 -30.85 0.68 -13.05
N GLY A 258 -30.60 0.34 -14.32
CA GLY A 258 -29.29 -0.15 -14.76
C GLY A 258 -28.16 0.85 -14.54
N GLU A 259 -28.40 2.14 -14.78
CA GLU A 259 -27.41 3.19 -14.49
C GLU A 259 -27.21 3.38 -12.98
N ARG A 260 -28.31 3.31 -12.19
CA ARG A 260 -28.25 3.38 -10.73
C ARG A 260 -27.40 2.25 -10.16
N THR A 261 -27.65 1.01 -10.58
CA THR A 261 -26.87 -0.17 -10.16
C THR A 261 -25.39 -0.02 -10.53
N ARG A 262 -25.06 0.45 -11.74
CA ARG A 262 -23.66 0.70 -12.12
C ARG A 262 -22.97 1.73 -11.22
N ARG A 263 -23.65 2.82 -10.87
CA ARG A 263 -23.08 3.86 -9.98
C ARG A 263 -22.92 3.34 -8.56
N LEU A 264 -23.89 2.58 -8.03
CA LEU A 264 -23.79 1.95 -6.71
C LEU A 264 -22.63 0.94 -6.64
N ASN A 265 -22.44 0.13 -7.68
CA ASN A 265 -21.28 -0.77 -7.76
C ASN A 265 -19.96 0.01 -7.80
N ALA A 266 -19.90 1.14 -8.51
CA ALA A 266 -18.72 2.00 -8.50
C ALA A 266 -18.42 2.59 -7.10
N LEU A 267 -19.46 2.88 -6.30
CA LEU A 267 -19.27 3.34 -4.92
C LEU A 267 -18.59 2.29 -4.04
N GLN A 268 -18.81 0.99 -4.27
CA GLN A 268 -18.11 -0.07 -3.53
C GLN A 268 -16.59 -0.02 -3.79
N GLY A 269 -16.18 0.31 -5.02
CA GLY A 269 -14.77 0.53 -5.34
C GLY A 269 -14.18 1.72 -4.56
N PHE A 270 -14.86 2.87 -4.57
CA PHE A 270 -14.41 4.02 -3.78
C PHE A 270 -14.41 3.74 -2.28
N ALA A 271 -15.38 2.99 -1.77
CA ALA A 271 -15.44 2.63 -0.36
C ALA A 271 -14.22 1.80 0.07
N ARG A 272 -13.73 0.89 -0.78
CA ARG A 272 -12.48 0.16 -0.53
C ARG A 272 -11.29 1.09 -0.52
N ASP A 273 -11.17 1.99 -1.49
CA ASP A 273 -10.06 2.96 -1.51
C ASP A 273 -10.05 3.84 -0.24
N TYR A 274 -11.21 4.31 0.21
CA TYR A 274 -11.31 5.11 1.44
C TYR A 274 -10.91 4.29 2.67
N ASP A 275 -11.29 3.02 2.72
CA ASP A 275 -10.92 2.12 3.82
C ASP A 275 -9.41 1.89 3.87
N GLU A 276 -8.80 1.60 2.71
CA GLU A 276 -7.35 1.43 2.57
C GLU A 276 -6.58 2.69 2.98
N LEU A 277 -7.01 3.87 2.52
CA LEU A 277 -6.42 5.15 2.95
C LEU A 277 -6.64 5.40 4.45
N GLY A 278 -7.77 4.96 5.01
CA GLY A 278 -8.04 5.05 6.44
C GLY A 278 -7.07 4.21 7.27
N GLN A 279 -6.77 2.99 6.81
CA GLN A 279 -5.76 2.12 7.42
C GLN A 279 -4.36 2.74 7.33
N ILE A 280 -3.99 3.30 6.17
CA ILE A 280 -2.72 4.03 5.99
C ILE A 280 -2.62 5.21 6.96
N ALA A 281 -3.66 6.04 7.06
CA ALA A 281 -3.67 7.18 7.99
C ALA A 281 -3.57 6.73 9.47
N GLY A 282 -4.19 5.60 9.81
CA GLY A 282 -4.09 5.00 11.15
C GLY A 282 -2.71 4.42 11.46
N LEU A 283 -2.02 3.84 10.48
CA LEU A 283 -0.63 3.42 10.63
C LEU A 283 0.30 4.63 10.79
N ALA A 284 0.13 5.64 9.94
CA ALA A 284 0.91 6.87 10.01
C ALA A 284 0.74 7.60 11.36
N SER A 285 -0.45 7.53 11.98
CA SER A 285 -0.67 8.14 13.28
C SER A 285 0.07 7.42 14.41
N ALA A 286 0.23 6.09 14.31
CA ALA A 286 0.96 5.29 15.28
C ALA A 286 2.47 5.51 15.22
N SER A 287 3.00 5.87 14.04
CA SER A 287 4.43 6.12 13.81
C SER A 287 4.87 7.57 14.06
N GLY A 288 3.95 8.52 14.20
CA GLY A 288 4.27 9.94 14.34
C GLY A 288 4.77 10.31 15.74
N ALA A 289 5.86 11.09 15.82
CA ALA A 289 6.41 11.56 17.10
C ALA A 289 5.62 12.75 17.69
N GLU A 290 5.03 13.59 16.83
CA GLU A 290 4.35 14.83 17.23
C GLU A 290 2.86 14.62 17.58
N PRO A 291 2.41 14.94 18.82
CA PRO A 291 1.02 14.70 19.24
C PRO A 291 -0.05 15.37 18.36
N SER A 292 0.29 16.53 17.78
CA SER A 292 -0.60 17.27 16.88
C SER A 292 -0.79 16.55 15.53
N ALA A 293 0.28 15.96 14.97
CA ALA A 293 0.24 15.17 13.74
C ALA A 293 -0.54 13.86 13.97
N THR A 294 -0.29 13.18 15.09
CA THR A 294 -1.02 11.98 15.49
C THR A 294 -2.52 12.24 15.64
N SER A 295 -2.90 13.36 16.27
CA SER A 295 -4.31 13.76 16.41
C SER A 295 -4.99 14.02 15.06
N PHE A 296 -4.31 14.73 14.15
CA PHE A 296 -4.81 14.97 12.79
C PHE A 296 -5.01 13.65 12.03
N LEU A 297 -4.00 12.78 12.00
CA LEU A 297 -4.03 11.52 11.25
C LEU A 297 -5.08 10.55 11.80
N ASN A 298 -5.28 10.52 13.13
CA ASN A 298 -6.36 9.75 13.74
C ASN A 298 -7.76 10.24 13.34
N ARG A 299 -7.98 11.56 13.28
CA ARG A 299 -9.25 12.12 12.78
C ARG A 299 -9.44 11.86 11.29
N LEU A 300 -8.37 11.97 10.50
CA LEU A 300 -8.38 11.64 9.09
C LEU A 300 -8.75 10.16 8.86
N ALA A 301 -8.13 9.23 9.59
CA ALA A 301 -8.45 7.80 9.52
C ALA A 301 -9.93 7.54 9.83
N ARG A 302 -10.50 8.19 10.85
CA ARG A 302 -11.93 8.11 11.18
C ARG A 302 -12.81 8.69 10.08
N ALA A 303 -12.46 9.84 9.51
CA ALA A 303 -13.22 10.47 8.42
C ALA A 303 -13.22 9.62 7.15
N LEU A 304 -12.08 8.99 6.84
CA LEU A 304 -11.92 8.04 5.74
C LEU A 304 -12.78 6.77 5.97
N GLY A 305 -12.71 6.17 7.16
CA GLY A 305 -13.55 5.01 7.51
C GLY A 305 -15.05 5.32 7.52
N ALA A 306 -15.45 6.48 8.03
CA ALA A 306 -16.84 6.95 8.00
C ALA A 306 -17.32 7.16 6.55
N SER A 307 -16.48 7.74 5.70
CA SER A 307 -16.77 7.90 4.27
C SER A 307 -16.88 6.55 3.57
N ALA A 308 -15.99 5.59 3.86
CA ALA A 308 -16.08 4.23 3.32
C ALA A 308 -17.40 3.56 3.70
N SER A 309 -17.80 3.62 4.96
CA SER A 309 -19.07 3.07 5.46
C SER A 309 -20.29 3.71 4.78
N ALA A 310 -20.30 5.03 4.65
CA ALA A 310 -21.35 5.78 3.96
C ALA A 310 -21.49 5.36 2.49
N LEU A 311 -20.37 5.25 1.77
CA LEU A 311 -20.37 4.83 0.37
C LEU A 311 -20.84 3.38 0.18
N ARG A 312 -20.50 2.47 1.12
CA ARG A 312 -21.02 1.09 1.10
C ARG A 312 -22.55 1.04 1.19
N GLN A 313 -23.15 1.99 1.91
CA GLN A 313 -24.60 2.14 2.05
C GLN A 313 -25.25 2.91 0.88
N GLY A 314 -24.46 3.37 -0.10
CA GLY A 314 -24.95 4.12 -1.25
C GLY A 314 -25.31 5.58 -0.94
N VAL A 315 -24.88 6.11 0.22
CA VAL A 315 -25.12 7.50 0.62
C VAL A 315 -23.87 8.36 0.44
N PRO A 316 -24.02 9.71 0.38
CA PRO A 316 -22.88 10.60 0.21
C PRO A 316 -21.82 10.44 1.30
N GLN A 317 -20.55 10.65 0.93
CA GLN A 317 -19.41 10.58 1.86
C GLN A 317 -19.59 11.52 3.07
N MET A 318 -18.91 11.18 4.17
CA MET A 318 -18.95 11.86 5.46
C MET A 318 -17.57 12.45 5.78
N PRO A 319 -17.20 13.62 5.21
CA PRO A 319 -15.90 14.23 5.45
C PRO A 319 -15.86 14.93 6.82
N ASP A 320 -14.66 15.08 7.38
CA ASP A 320 -14.40 15.98 8.50
C ASP A 320 -13.85 17.29 7.95
N ALA A 321 -14.74 18.29 7.83
CA ALA A 321 -14.40 19.60 7.29
C ALA A 321 -13.44 20.41 8.18
N THR A 322 -13.26 20.03 9.46
CA THR A 322 -12.35 20.74 10.37
C THR A 322 -10.89 20.53 9.96
N LEU A 323 -10.58 19.36 9.38
CA LEU A 323 -9.24 19.01 8.88
C LEU A 323 -8.77 19.95 7.77
N HIS A 324 -9.70 20.55 7.02
CA HIS A 324 -9.39 21.44 5.91
C HIS A 324 -8.51 22.62 6.31
N ALA A 325 -8.82 23.23 7.45
CA ALA A 325 -8.11 24.40 7.97
C ALA A 325 -6.71 24.04 8.48
N GLU A 326 -6.47 22.77 8.77
CA GLU A 326 -5.19 22.28 9.27
C GLU A 326 -4.22 21.90 8.13
N GLY A 327 -4.67 21.87 6.87
CA GLY A 327 -3.82 21.72 5.69
C GLY A 327 -4.19 20.54 4.80
N ASP A 328 -3.28 20.16 3.91
CA ASP A 328 -3.49 19.06 2.97
C ASP A 328 -3.21 17.70 3.62
N ALA A 329 -4.25 16.87 3.68
CA ALA A 329 -4.17 15.52 4.20
C ALA A 329 -3.15 14.65 3.45
N ALA A 330 -3.02 14.84 2.13
CA ALA A 330 -2.05 14.09 1.34
C ALA A 330 -0.62 14.48 1.69
N ALA A 331 -0.30 15.77 1.72
CA ALA A 331 1.02 16.25 2.12
C ALA A 331 1.41 15.80 3.55
N ARG A 332 0.45 15.77 4.48
CA ARG A 332 0.69 15.31 5.86
C ARG A 332 0.97 13.81 5.95
N ILE A 333 0.29 12.98 5.15
CA ILE A 333 0.61 11.53 5.08
C ILE A 333 1.99 11.32 4.48
N GLU A 334 2.35 12.05 3.42
CA GLU A 334 3.69 11.94 2.83
C GLU A 334 4.80 12.41 3.80
N ALA A 335 4.55 13.48 4.57
CA ALA A 335 5.47 13.92 5.62
C ALA A 335 5.64 12.85 6.71
N ALA A 336 4.54 12.26 7.20
CA ALA A 336 4.58 11.19 8.20
C ALA A 336 5.29 9.93 7.67
N ARG A 337 5.09 9.59 6.39
CA ARG A 337 5.83 8.52 5.71
C ARG A 337 7.34 8.81 5.69
N ALA A 338 7.72 10.02 5.29
CA ALA A 338 9.13 10.41 5.22
C ALA A 338 9.81 10.39 6.60
N GLU A 339 9.14 10.92 7.62
CA GLU A 339 9.60 10.89 9.02
C GLU A 339 9.75 9.45 9.54
N MET A 340 8.76 8.59 9.29
CA MET A 340 8.83 7.18 9.67
C MET A 340 10.01 6.47 8.97
N ILE A 341 10.25 6.71 7.68
CA ILE A 341 11.38 6.12 6.96
C ILE A 341 12.71 6.60 7.53
N ALA A 342 12.84 7.90 7.82
CA ALA A 342 14.04 8.46 8.44
C ALA A 342 14.29 7.82 9.80
N SER A 343 13.26 7.75 10.66
CA SER A 343 13.33 7.14 11.98
C SER A 343 13.68 5.65 11.92
N ALA A 344 13.10 4.90 10.97
CA ALA A 344 13.44 3.49 10.77
C ALA A 344 14.90 3.31 10.33
N THR A 345 15.40 4.19 9.45
CA THR A 345 16.79 4.16 9.00
C THR A 345 17.74 4.45 10.17
N GLU A 346 17.47 5.49 10.95
CA GLU A 346 18.25 5.85 12.14
C GLU A 346 18.22 4.74 13.20
N ALA A 347 17.05 4.14 13.45
CA ALA A 347 16.91 3.04 14.40
C ALA A 347 17.71 1.81 13.96
N TRP A 348 17.65 1.45 12.67
CA TRP A 348 18.44 0.35 12.13
C TRP A 348 19.94 0.60 12.27
N GLU A 349 20.43 1.77 11.86
CA GLU A 349 21.85 2.14 12.00
C GLU A 349 22.30 2.15 13.47
N ALA A 350 21.46 2.62 14.39
CA ALA A 350 21.74 2.59 15.82
C ALA A 350 21.83 1.16 16.37
N ILE A 351 20.92 0.27 15.99
CA ILE A 351 20.98 -1.16 16.35
C ILE A 351 22.27 -1.77 15.80
N ARG A 352 22.65 -1.47 14.56
CA ARG A 352 23.89 -1.98 13.94
C ARG A 352 25.16 -1.45 14.59
N ALA A 353 25.12 -0.26 15.18
CA ALA A 353 26.24 0.32 15.91
C ALA A 353 26.41 -0.25 17.34
N MET A 354 25.45 -1.03 17.85
CA MET A 354 25.59 -1.70 19.15
C MET A 354 26.69 -2.75 19.11
N GLU A 355 27.37 -2.92 20.25
CA GLU A 355 28.30 -4.02 20.46
C GLU A 355 27.60 -5.38 20.25
N PRO A 356 28.31 -6.39 19.71
CA PRO A 356 27.71 -7.68 19.45
C PRO A 356 27.15 -8.36 20.70
N SER A 357 25.84 -8.60 20.74
CA SER A 357 25.12 -9.09 21.91
C SER A 357 23.81 -9.76 21.54
N ALA A 358 23.23 -10.53 22.48
CA ALA A 358 21.89 -11.08 22.31
C ALA A 358 20.81 -9.99 22.20
N GLU A 359 20.97 -8.88 22.92
CA GLU A 359 20.05 -7.72 22.87
C GLU A 359 20.00 -7.10 21.47
N ARG A 360 21.15 -6.97 20.79
CA ARG A 360 21.21 -6.49 19.41
C ARG A 360 20.32 -7.33 18.49
N VAL A 361 20.41 -8.66 18.57
CA VAL A 361 19.60 -9.59 17.75
C VAL A 361 18.12 -9.48 18.07
N GLU A 362 17.75 -9.29 19.34
CA GLU A 362 16.36 -9.08 19.73
C GLU A 362 15.79 -7.78 19.16
N LEU A 363 16.57 -6.69 19.19
CA LEU A 363 16.18 -5.42 18.58
C LEU A 363 16.06 -5.51 17.06
N GLU A 364 16.97 -6.23 16.38
CA GLU A 364 16.86 -6.49 14.95
C GLU A 364 15.60 -7.29 14.59
N ARG A 365 15.21 -8.27 15.43
CA ARG A 365 13.93 -8.98 15.28
C ARG A 365 12.75 -8.02 15.46
N SER A 366 12.77 -7.19 16.50
CA SER A 366 11.73 -6.17 16.72
C SER A 366 11.63 -5.21 15.52
N PHE A 367 12.76 -4.84 14.93
CA PHE A 367 12.80 -4.03 13.71
C PHE A 367 12.12 -4.75 12.54
N THR A 368 12.42 -6.03 12.31
CA THR A 368 11.76 -6.87 11.30
C THR A 368 10.23 -6.87 11.46
N ASP A 369 9.72 -7.01 12.69
CA ASP A 369 8.27 -6.98 12.95
C ASP A 369 7.66 -5.60 12.67
N GLN A 370 8.35 -4.53 13.06
CA GLN A 370 7.94 -3.16 12.73
C GLN A 370 8.01 -2.87 11.23
N ALA A 371 8.99 -3.42 10.53
CA ALA A 371 9.15 -3.28 9.08
C ALA A 371 7.97 -3.91 8.34
N ARG A 372 7.50 -5.09 8.76
CA ARG A 372 6.29 -5.73 8.20
C ARG A 372 5.05 -4.87 8.34
N ALA A 373 4.86 -4.23 9.49
CA ALA A 373 3.73 -3.33 9.71
C ALA A 373 3.87 -2.05 8.86
N SER A 374 5.07 -1.49 8.80
CA SER A 374 5.38 -0.20 8.17
C SER A 374 5.48 -0.27 6.65
N LEU A 375 5.75 -1.44 6.06
CA LEU A 375 5.86 -1.63 4.61
C LEU A 375 4.56 -1.25 3.89
N LYS A 376 3.39 -1.40 4.52
CA LYS A 376 2.12 -0.91 3.96
C LYS A 376 2.12 0.61 3.77
N LEU A 377 2.75 1.33 4.69
CA LEU A 377 2.90 2.78 4.62
C LEU A 377 3.98 3.18 3.63
N ALA A 378 4.98 2.34 3.35
CA ALA A 378 6.09 2.64 2.46
C ALA A 378 6.49 1.44 1.58
N PRO A 379 5.63 1.01 0.62
CA PRO A 379 5.81 -0.25 -0.11
C PRO A 379 7.06 -0.28 -1.00
N ASP A 380 7.52 0.89 -1.45
CA ASP A 380 8.68 1.02 -2.33
C ASP A 380 10.00 1.26 -1.54
N ASN A 381 9.95 1.25 -0.21
CA ASN A 381 11.15 1.43 0.61
C ASN A 381 11.93 0.12 0.71
N LEU A 382 13.17 0.11 0.21
CA LEU A 382 14.01 -1.07 0.13
C LEU A 382 14.36 -1.66 1.52
N LEU A 383 14.78 -0.82 2.47
CA LEU A 383 15.13 -1.25 3.83
C LEU A 383 13.94 -1.99 4.47
N LEU A 384 12.76 -1.36 4.47
CA LEU A 384 11.56 -1.99 5.04
C LEU A 384 11.17 -3.26 4.28
N ALA A 385 11.34 -3.30 2.95
CA ALA A 385 10.99 -4.46 2.14
C ALA A 385 11.90 -5.67 2.43
N GLU A 386 13.22 -5.45 2.52
CA GLU A 386 14.21 -6.48 2.84
C GLU A 386 14.03 -7.02 4.26
N HIS A 387 13.71 -6.16 5.22
CA HIS A 387 13.45 -6.58 6.60
C HIS A 387 12.06 -7.18 6.81
N ALA A 388 11.08 -6.84 5.98
CA ALA A 388 9.76 -7.44 6.07
C ALA A 388 9.71 -8.86 5.51
N ARG A 389 10.56 -9.18 4.53
CA ARG A 389 10.58 -10.48 3.85
C ARG A 389 11.39 -11.50 4.66
N ALA A 390 10.75 -12.62 5.00
CA ALA A 390 11.42 -13.77 5.60
C ALA A 390 12.41 -14.38 4.60
N ALA A 391 13.58 -14.77 5.08
CA ALA A 391 14.56 -15.48 4.27
C ALA A 391 14.07 -16.90 3.92
N GLU A 392 14.41 -17.38 2.72
CA GLU A 392 14.17 -18.79 2.37
C GLU A 392 15.04 -19.71 3.23
N ARG A 393 14.48 -20.84 3.67
CA ARG A 393 15.17 -21.79 4.56
C ARG A 393 16.45 -22.36 3.96
N SER A 394 16.49 -22.51 2.63
CA SER A 394 17.68 -22.97 1.91
C SER A 394 18.82 -21.95 1.91
N ASP A 395 18.51 -20.67 2.09
CA ASP A 395 19.46 -19.56 2.04
C ASP A 395 19.84 -19.03 3.45
N ASP A 396 19.15 -19.52 4.49
CA ASP A 396 19.36 -19.22 5.90
C ASP A 396 20.28 -20.27 6.57
N PRO A 397 21.58 -19.98 6.76
CA PRO A 397 22.54 -20.90 7.37
C PRO A 397 22.31 -21.04 8.88
N TYR A 398 21.47 -20.19 9.45
CA TYR A 398 21.09 -20.19 10.85
C TYR A 398 19.79 -20.96 11.11
N TYR A 399 19.14 -21.44 10.05
CA TYR A 399 17.92 -22.22 10.18
C TYR A 399 18.23 -23.65 10.64
N ASN A 400 17.70 -24.00 11.81
CA ASN A 400 17.57 -25.38 12.24
C ASN A 400 16.10 -25.64 12.63
N PRO A 401 15.45 -26.70 12.11
CA PRO A 401 14.02 -26.94 12.35
C PRO A 401 13.68 -27.12 13.83
N THR A 402 14.56 -27.72 14.63
CA THR A 402 14.34 -27.90 16.08
C THR A 402 14.45 -26.58 16.81
N LEU A 403 15.52 -25.80 16.57
CA LEU A 403 15.70 -24.48 17.19
C LEU A 403 14.58 -23.50 16.84
N ALA A 404 14.22 -23.43 15.55
CA ALA A 404 13.17 -22.54 15.08
C ALA A 404 11.80 -22.89 15.70
N SER A 405 11.52 -24.19 15.92
CA SER A 405 10.28 -24.65 16.54
C SER A 405 10.25 -24.39 18.05
N LEU A 406 11.37 -24.60 18.74
CA LEU A 406 11.51 -24.21 20.16
C LEU A 406 11.24 -22.71 20.34
N ALA A 407 11.78 -21.87 19.46
CA ALA A 407 11.57 -20.44 19.49
C ALA A 407 10.12 -20.03 19.16
N ARG A 408 9.47 -20.66 18.18
CA ARG A 408 8.05 -20.39 17.87
C ARG A 408 7.11 -20.79 19.00
N LEU A 409 7.36 -21.93 19.64
CA LEU A 409 6.58 -22.37 20.81
C LEU A 409 6.71 -21.39 21.98
N ASP A 410 7.91 -20.86 22.20
CA ASP A 410 8.17 -19.87 23.27
C ASP A 410 7.43 -18.56 23.05
N HIS A 411 7.42 -18.08 21.81
CA HIS A 411 6.69 -16.86 21.42
C HIS A 411 5.19 -17.07 21.20
N GLY A 412 4.68 -18.30 21.36
CA GLY A 412 3.26 -18.62 21.15
C GLY A 412 2.81 -18.50 19.70
N PHE A 413 3.71 -18.69 18.74
CA PHE A 413 3.42 -18.57 17.31
C PHE A 413 2.78 -19.83 16.70
N THR A 414 2.73 -20.94 17.43
CA THR A 414 2.25 -22.22 16.91
C THR A 414 0.73 -22.36 17.02
N GLU A 415 0.05 -22.36 15.88
CA GLU A 415 -1.40 -22.56 15.78
C GLU A 415 -1.80 -23.97 16.31
N GLY A 416 -2.80 -24.03 17.19
CA GLY A 416 -3.35 -25.30 17.69
C GLY A 416 -2.48 -26.07 18.69
N VAL A 417 -1.44 -25.44 19.25
CA VAL A 417 -0.66 -25.98 20.39
C VAL A 417 -0.97 -25.19 21.65
N SER A 418 -1.55 -25.86 22.65
CA SER A 418 -1.76 -25.27 23.98
C SER A 418 -0.53 -25.50 24.84
N VAL A 419 0.18 -24.43 25.20
CA VAL A 419 1.33 -24.49 26.11
C VAL A 419 0.87 -24.27 27.54
N ASP A 420 0.63 -25.37 28.26
CA ASP A 420 0.35 -25.34 29.69
C ASP A 420 1.61 -24.99 30.51
N GLU A 421 1.44 -24.80 31.82
CA GLU A 421 2.54 -24.39 32.71
C GLU A 421 3.67 -25.43 32.78
N GLY A 422 3.34 -26.73 32.71
CA GLY A 422 4.33 -27.80 32.72
C GLY A 422 5.15 -27.84 31.44
N LEU A 423 4.50 -27.69 30.28
CA LEU A 423 5.17 -27.60 28.99
C LEU A 423 6.02 -26.33 28.89
N ARG A 424 5.55 -25.20 29.43
CA ARG A 424 6.33 -23.95 29.50
C ARG A 424 7.61 -24.11 30.31
N ALA A 425 7.53 -24.74 31.49
CA ALA A 425 8.71 -25.02 32.30
C ALA A 425 9.71 -25.96 31.60
N THR A 426 9.19 -27.01 30.95
CA THR A 426 10.02 -27.95 30.17
C THR A 426 10.70 -27.24 28.99
N LEU A 427 9.97 -26.41 28.26
CA LEU A 427 10.48 -25.61 27.14
C LEU A 427 11.59 -24.66 27.60
N ALA A 428 11.39 -23.95 28.71
CA ALA A 428 12.39 -23.05 29.27
C ALA A 428 13.70 -23.79 29.61
N HIS A 429 13.58 -24.95 30.26
CA HIS A 429 14.75 -25.78 30.62
C HIS A 429 15.51 -26.28 29.38
N VAL A 430 14.81 -26.80 28.36
CA VAL A 430 15.44 -27.26 27.12
C VAL A 430 16.10 -26.10 26.38
N ARG A 431 15.50 -24.91 26.38
CA ARG A 431 16.09 -23.72 25.75
C ARG A 431 17.36 -23.26 26.48
N GLU A 432 17.38 -23.32 27.81
CA GLU A 432 18.57 -23.03 28.62
C GLU A 432 19.70 -24.02 28.27
N GLU A 433 19.41 -25.32 28.26
CA GLU A 433 20.38 -26.35 27.88
C GLU A 433 20.91 -26.15 26.44
N VAL A 434 20.03 -25.86 25.49
CA VAL A 434 20.42 -25.54 24.11
C VAL A 434 21.32 -24.30 24.07
N GLY A 435 21.00 -23.26 24.84
CA GLY A 435 21.81 -22.05 24.95
C GLY A 435 23.22 -22.35 25.46
N ASP A 436 23.34 -23.17 26.51
CA ASP A 436 24.63 -23.60 27.08
C ASP A 436 25.45 -24.41 26.07
N ARG A 437 24.80 -25.38 25.40
CA ARG A 437 25.44 -26.23 24.39
C ARG A 437 25.96 -25.41 23.19
N LEU A 438 25.16 -24.47 22.69
CA LEU A 438 25.56 -23.56 21.61
C LEU A 438 26.67 -22.60 22.05
N SER A 439 26.58 -22.07 23.28
CA SER A 439 27.63 -21.22 23.85
C SER A 439 28.96 -21.94 23.92
N ALA A 440 28.95 -23.21 24.36
CA ALA A 440 30.13 -24.05 24.40
C ALA A 440 30.71 -24.29 23.00
N LEU A 441 29.86 -24.57 21.99
CA LEU A 441 30.29 -24.74 20.59
C LEU A 441 31.02 -23.49 20.09
N PHE A 442 30.40 -22.33 20.24
CA PHE A 442 30.92 -21.07 19.69
C PHE A 442 32.14 -20.54 20.46
N SER A 443 32.29 -20.87 21.74
CA SER A 443 33.45 -20.49 22.54
C SER A 443 34.76 -21.05 21.98
N PHE A 444 34.73 -22.19 21.28
CA PHE A 444 35.93 -22.74 20.61
C PHE A 444 36.43 -21.88 19.45
N ARG A 445 35.59 -20.96 18.94
CA ARG A 445 35.87 -20.10 17.79
C ARG A 445 35.70 -18.61 18.12
N GLU A 446 35.85 -18.24 19.38
CA GLU A 446 35.60 -16.86 19.84
C GLU A 446 36.46 -15.83 19.09
N ASP A 447 37.72 -16.15 18.79
CA ASP A 447 38.61 -15.25 18.04
C ASP A 447 38.16 -15.07 16.58
N ASP A 448 37.65 -16.13 15.93
CA ASP A 448 37.09 -16.06 14.58
C ASP A 448 35.82 -15.19 14.58
N LEU A 449 34.94 -15.40 15.56
CA LEU A 449 33.69 -14.64 15.72
C LEU A 449 33.97 -13.16 15.95
N ARG A 450 34.94 -12.84 16.83
CA ARG A 450 35.38 -11.47 17.09
C ARG A 450 35.95 -10.81 15.84
N SER A 451 36.75 -11.54 15.06
CA SER A 451 37.31 -11.06 13.79
C SER A 451 36.23 -10.79 12.74
N ALA A 452 35.11 -11.52 12.79
CA ALA A 452 33.94 -11.32 11.93
C ALA A 452 32.95 -10.26 12.46
N GLY A 453 33.26 -9.58 13.57
CA GLY A 453 32.42 -8.53 14.16
C GLY A 453 31.19 -9.05 14.91
N THR A 454 31.27 -10.26 15.45
CA THR A 454 30.21 -10.87 16.27
C THR A 454 30.76 -11.43 17.60
N SER A 455 29.87 -11.83 18.51
CA SER A 455 30.20 -12.50 19.77
C SER A 455 29.56 -13.88 19.86
N VAL A 456 29.98 -14.66 20.85
CA VAL A 456 29.35 -15.96 21.19
C VAL A 456 27.87 -15.76 21.51
N GLU A 457 27.54 -14.79 22.37
CA GLU A 457 26.17 -14.51 22.79
C GLU A 457 25.27 -14.13 21.61
N GLU A 458 25.77 -13.27 20.72
CA GLU A 458 25.06 -12.91 19.50
C GLU A 458 24.87 -14.12 18.59
N MET A 459 25.87 -14.98 18.46
CA MET A 459 25.76 -16.18 17.63
C MET A 459 24.70 -17.14 18.18
N VAL A 460 24.66 -17.37 19.49
CA VAL A 460 23.57 -18.13 20.13
C VAL A 460 22.21 -17.50 19.84
N ALA A 461 22.07 -16.18 19.99
CA ALA A 461 20.83 -15.47 19.70
C ALA A 461 20.41 -15.60 18.21
N ARG A 462 21.38 -15.46 17.28
CA ARG A 462 21.14 -15.62 15.85
C ARG A 462 20.61 -17.01 15.50
N PHE A 463 21.06 -18.10 16.13
CA PHE A 463 20.55 -19.46 15.86
C PHE A 463 19.22 -19.77 16.57
N THR A 464 18.92 -19.09 17.67
CA THR A 464 17.72 -19.32 18.47
C THR A 464 16.52 -18.46 18.06
N LEU A 465 16.64 -17.65 17.00
CA LEU A 465 15.50 -16.96 16.41
C LEU A 465 14.53 -17.92 15.69
N PRO A 466 13.20 -17.64 15.75
CA PRO A 466 12.20 -18.45 15.06
C PRO A 466 12.25 -18.30 13.52
N GLU A 467 12.65 -17.11 13.05
CA GLU A 467 12.71 -16.71 11.65
C GLU A 467 13.67 -15.51 11.54
N ARG A 468 14.29 -15.34 10.36
CA ARG A 468 15.15 -14.19 10.03
C ARG A 468 14.66 -13.55 8.73
N SER A 469 14.84 -12.23 8.61
CA SER A 469 14.57 -11.53 7.36
C SER A 469 15.79 -11.54 6.42
N GLU A 470 15.53 -11.31 5.13
CA GLU A 470 16.62 -11.14 4.14
C GLU A 470 17.56 -10.00 4.56
N GLY A 471 17.02 -8.89 5.05
CA GLY A 471 17.80 -7.76 5.55
C GLY A 471 18.71 -8.11 6.73
N GLN A 472 18.24 -8.93 7.68
CA GLN A 472 19.07 -9.42 8.79
C GLN A 472 20.24 -10.27 8.28
N LEU A 473 19.98 -11.25 7.40
CA LEU A 473 21.02 -12.10 6.85
C LEU A 473 22.05 -11.30 6.04
N ALA A 474 21.59 -10.32 5.24
CA ALA A 474 22.46 -9.44 4.48
C ALA A 474 23.39 -8.64 5.41
N ALA A 475 22.85 -8.10 6.50
CA ALA A 475 23.61 -7.32 7.48
C ALA A 475 24.62 -8.17 8.27
N TRP A 476 24.26 -9.41 8.65
CA TRP A 476 25.16 -10.33 9.35
C TRP A 476 26.32 -10.85 8.50
N ARG A 477 26.11 -10.91 7.18
CA ARG A 477 27.12 -11.33 6.20
C ARG A 477 27.93 -10.16 5.64
N ALA A 478 27.64 -8.93 6.03
CA ALA A 478 28.41 -7.78 5.61
C ALA A 478 29.80 -7.85 6.26
N GLN A 479 30.85 -7.81 5.43
CA GLN A 479 32.24 -7.88 5.86
C GLN A 479 33.02 -6.78 5.13
N GLU A 480 34.14 -6.34 5.70
CA GLU A 480 34.94 -5.23 5.16
C GLU A 480 35.52 -5.51 3.76
N SER A 481 35.71 -6.80 3.42
CA SER A 481 36.26 -7.24 2.14
C SER A 481 35.51 -8.45 1.55
N PRO A 482 35.50 -8.62 0.22
CA PRO A 482 34.93 -9.81 -0.42
C PRO A 482 35.57 -11.12 0.05
N GLU A 483 36.88 -11.13 0.33
CA GLU A 483 37.60 -12.30 0.81
C GLU A 483 37.13 -12.70 2.22
N ALA A 484 37.02 -11.73 3.14
CA ALA A 484 36.47 -11.97 4.47
C ALA A 484 35.01 -12.45 4.40
N GLN A 485 34.22 -11.93 3.46
CA GLN A 485 32.86 -12.38 3.24
C GLN A 485 32.76 -13.85 2.81
N ILE A 486 33.66 -14.31 1.93
CA ILE A 486 33.70 -15.71 1.49
C ILE A 486 34.06 -16.63 2.67
N LEU A 487 35.11 -16.28 3.41
CA LEU A 487 35.55 -17.04 4.59
C LEU A 487 34.45 -17.12 5.65
N TRP A 488 33.74 -16.01 5.89
CA TRP A 488 32.63 -16.00 6.83
C TRP A 488 31.49 -16.90 6.37
N ARG A 489 31.13 -16.90 5.08
CA ARG A 489 30.10 -17.82 4.54
C ARG A 489 30.51 -19.29 4.65
N GLU A 490 31.80 -19.60 4.58
CA GLU A 490 32.29 -20.96 4.84
C GLU A 490 32.11 -21.33 6.32
N ALA A 491 32.49 -20.43 7.23
CA ALA A 491 32.27 -20.62 8.66
C ALA A 491 30.78 -20.79 9.03
N GLU A 492 29.89 -19.98 8.43
CA GLU A 492 28.42 -20.12 8.59
C GLU A 492 27.93 -21.53 8.24
N ARG A 493 28.42 -22.11 7.13
CA ARG A 493 28.05 -23.47 6.73
C ARG A 493 28.61 -24.53 7.68
N ASP A 494 29.81 -24.31 8.21
CA ASP A 494 30.42 -25.22 9.18
C ASP A 494 29.61 -25.23 10.48
N PHE A 495 29.23 -24.06 11.00
CA PHE A 495 28.37 -23.95 12.18
C PHE A 495 27.03 -24.69 11.99
N GLY A 496 26.38 -24.53 10.83
CA GLY A 496 25.14 -25.24 10.51
C GLY A 496 25.30 -26.77 10.62
N ARG A 497 26.42 -27.33 10.12
CA ARG A 497 26.70 -28.77 10.21
C ARG A 497 27.01 -29.23 11.63
N GLU A 498 27.68 -28.40 12.42
CA GLU A 498 28.05 -28.72 13.80
C GLU A 498 26.85 -28.67 14.75
N ILE A 499 25.87 -27.80 14.47
CA ILE A 499 24.67 -27.66 15.32
C ILE A 499 23.86 -28.95 15.39
N ASP A 500 23.67 -29.66 14.29
CA ASP A 500 22.94 -30.93 14.31
C ASP A 500 23.61 -31.94 15.27
N ALA A 501 24.95 -31.94 15.35
CA ALA A 501 25.68 -32.77 16.29
C ALA A 501 25.51 -32.31 17.74
N VAL A 502 25.46 -30.99 17.98
CA VAL A 502 25.26 -30.39 19.31
C VAL A 502 23.86 -30.66 19.86
N LEU A 503 22.84 -30.66 19.00
CA LEU A 503 21.46 -30.95 19.37
C LEU A 503 21.18 -32.45 19.54
N LYS A 504 22.09 -33.32 19.09
CA LYS A 504 21.96 -34.76 19.27
C LYS A 504 21.92 -35.11 20.76
N GLY A 505 20.98 -35.97 21.15
CA GLY A 505 20.81 -36.39 22.54
C GLY A 505 20.25 -35.31 23.47
N LEU A 506 19.53 -34.33 22.94
CA LEU A 506 18.62 -33.52 23.77
C LEU A 506 17.51 -34.41 24.31
N ASP A 507 17.31 -34.40 25.63
CA ASP A 507 16.23 -35.14 26.27
C ASP A 507 14.93 -34.33 26.18
N LEU A 508 14.10 -34.69 25.21
CA LEU A 508 12.81 -34.04 24.98
C LEU A 508 11.71 -34.86 25.63
N ALA A 509 11.08 -34.30 26.66
CA ALA A 509 9.88 -34.90 27.25
C ALA A 509 8.82 -35.15 26.14
N PRO A 510 8.05 -36.26 26.21
CA PRO A 510 7.12 -36.64 25.14
C PRO A 510 6.17 -35.53 24.71
N ALA A 511 5.65 -34.74 25.65
CA ALA A 511 4.77 -33.61 25.37
C ALA A 511 5.46 -32.51 24.54
N LEU A 512 6.74 -32.23 24.81
CA LEU A 512 7.52 -31.27 24.03
C LEU A 512 7.89 -31.84 22.66
N SER A 513 8.22 -33.14 22.55
CA SER A 513 8.44 -33.78 21.25
C SER A 513 7.19 -33.68 20.36
N GLU A 514 6.01 -33.94 20.91
CA GLU A 514 4.74 -33.80 20.18
C GLU A 514 4.48 -32.35 19.76
N ALA A 515 4.69 -31.37 20.66
CA ALA A 515 4.53 -29.96 20.33
C ALA A 515 5.46 -29.51 19.20
N LEU A 516 6.74 -29.94 19.24
CA LEU A 516 7.73 -29.66 18.21
C LEU A 516 7.36 -30.34 16.89
N ALA A 517 6.97 -31.62 16.90
CA ALA A 517 6.56 -32.33 15.70
C ALA A 517 5.35 -31.67 15.03
N LYS A 518 4.39 -31.20 15.82
CA LYS A 518 3.23 -30.45 15.32
C LYS A 518 3.65 -29.13 14.68
N ASP A 519 4.47 -28.34 15.37
CA ASP A 519 4.98 -27.07 14.83
C ASP A 519 5.78 -27.26 13.53
N GLN A 520 6.67 -28.26 13.50
CA GLN A 520 7.46 -28.57 12.31
C GLN A 520 6.57 -29.03 11.15
N LEU A 521 5.57 -29.90 11.38
CA LEU A 521 4.62 -30.29 10.34
C LEU A 521 3.84 -29.10 9.78
N LEU A 522 3.43 -28.16 10.63
CA LEU A 522 2.63 -27.01 10.21
C LEU A 522 3.45 -25.95 9.47
N SER A 523 4.71 -25.80 9.84
CA SER A 523 5.62 -24.80 9.28
C SER A 523 6.48 -25.31 8.13
N ALA A 524 6.68 -26.63 7.99
CA ALA A 524 7.51 -27.21 6.95
C ALA A 524 6.96 -27.01 5.54
N GLU A 525 7.86 -27.08 4.56
CA GLU A 525 7.51 -27.02 3.15
C GLU A 525 6.62 -28.21 2.79
N ARG A 526 5.52 -27.94 2.10
CA ARG A 526 4.48 -28.96 1.85
C ARG A 526 4.98 -30.18 1.09
N HIS A 527 6.05 -30.05 0.32
CA HIS A 527 6.61 -31.12 -0.51
C HIS A 527 7.74 -31.90 0.17
N LEU A 528 8.17 -31.47 1.37
CA LEU A 528 9.14 -32.17 2.19
C LEU A 528 8.61 -33.56 2.55
N ARG A 529 9.49 -34.55 2.67
CA ARG A 529 9.14 -35.88 3.17
C ARG A 529 8.88 -35.81 4.67
N LEU A 530 8.03 -36.71 5.17
CA LEU A 530 7.81 -36.81 6.61
C LEU A 530 9.06 -37.24 7.40
N SER A 531 9.87 -38.15 6.86
CA SER A 531 11.16 -38.53 7.45
C SER A 531 12.19 -37.39 7.52
N GLU A 532 11.95 -36.27 6.81
CA GLU A 532 12.77 -35.06 6.90
C GLU A 532 12.28 -34.10 8.00
N VAL A 533 11.27 -34.50 8.80
CA VAL A 533 10.76 -33.74 9.95
C VAL A 533 11.39 -34.30 11.24
N PRO A 534 12.41 -33.64 11.83
CA PRO A 534 13.23 -34.28 12.86
C PRO A 534 12.49 -34.67 14.13
N ALA A 535 11.54 -33.85 14.59
CA ALA A 535 10.76 -34.17 15.79
C ALA A 535 9.74 -35.29 15.54
N LEU A 536 9.24 -35.43 14.31
CA LEU A 536 8.39 -36.57 13.93
C LEU A 536 9.23 -37.85 13.89
N GLU A 537 10.39 -37.79 13.25
CA GLU A 537 11.33 -38.93 13.15
C GLU A 537 11.77 -39.41 14.54
N ALA A 538 12.11 -38.48 15.44
CA ALA A 538 12.45 -38.81 16.82
C ALA A 538 11.30 -39.52 17.58
N ILE A 539 10.03 -39.20 17.24
CA ILE A 539 8.88 -39.93 17.78
C ILE A 539 8.80 -41.33 17.15
N VAL A 540 8.98 -41.45 15.83
CA VAL A 540 8.98 -42.73 15.11
C VAL A 540 10.04 -43.67 15.69
N ASP A 541 11.29 -43.23 15.79
CA ASP A 541 12.40 -43.99 16.38
C ASP A 541 12.06 -44.48 17.78
N ARG A 542 11.59 -43.57 18.64
CA ARG A 542 11.17 -43.91 20.01
C ARG A 542 10.04 -44.94 20.03
N MET A 543 9.08 -44.87 19.10
CA MET A 543 8.01 -45.87 19.02
C MET A 543 8.54 -47.23 18.57
N GLN A 544 9.51 -47.26 17.65
CA GLN A 544 10.15 -48.50 17.21
C GLN A 544 10.94 -49.19 18.32
N GLU A 545 11.60 -48.40 19.17
CA GLU A 545 12.37 -48.91 20.30
C GLU A 545 11.49 -49.33 21.48
N SER A 546 10.38 -48.63 21.73
CA SER A 546 9.55 -48.82 22.93
C SER A 546 8.37 -49.77 22.77
N LEU A 547 7.83 -49.94 21.56
CA LEU A 547 6.67 -50.81 21.33
C LEU A 547 7.06 -52.28 21.22
N ARG A 548 6.16 -53.15 21.67
CA ARG A 548 6.32 -54.60 21.52
C ARG A 548 6.21 -54.98 20.03
N PRO A 549 6.90 -56.04 19.57
CA PRO A 549 6.84 -56.48 18.17
C PRO A 549 5.42 -56.70 17.63
N GLU A 550 4.51 -57.23 18.46
CA GLU A 550 3.10 -57.45 18.10
C GLU A 550 2.34 -56.14 17.89
N ASP A 551 2.64 -55.13 18.69
CA ASP A 551 2.02 -53.80 18.59
C ASP A 551 2.57 -53.02 17.39
N LEU A 552 3.85 -53.21 17.04
CA LEU A 552 4.43 -52.67 15.81
C LEU A 552 3.72 -53.21 14.56
N GLU A 553 3.43 -54.51 14.50
CA GLU A 553 2.71 -55.12 13.37
C GLU A 553 1.26 -54.62 13.27
N ARG A 554 0.61 -54.37 14.41
CA ARG A 554 -0.71 -53.74 14.47
C ARG A 554 -0.68 -52.32 13.90
N VAL A 555 0.31 -51.52 14.26
CA VAL A 555 0.49 -50.17 13.70
C VAL A 555 0.71 -50.22 12.19
N ARG A 556 1.59 -51.11 11.70
CA ARG A 556 1.86 -51.29 10.26
C ARG A 556 0.64 -51.74 9.45
N SER A 557 -0.24 -52.53 10.07
CA SER A 557 -1.52 -52.95 9.47
C SER A 557 -2.63 -51.89 9.55
N GLY A 558 -2.38 -50.75 10.20
CA GLY A 558 -3.28 -49.58 10.23
C GLY A 558 -4.03 -49.38 11.54
N ASP A 559 -3.77 -50.18 12.58
CA ASP A 559 -4.33 -49.97 13.92
C ASP A 559 -3.51 -48.94 14.70
N LEU A 560 -4.08 -47.75 14.89
CA LEU A 560 -3.44 -46.65 15.64
C LEU A 560 -3.54 -46.81 17.17
N GLY A 561 -4.29 -47.80 17.66
CA GLY A 561 -4.52 -48.03 19.08
C GLY A 561 -3.25 -48.09 19.92
N PRO A 562 -2.20 -48.84 19.50
CA PRO A 562 -0.94 -48.92 20.25
C PRO A 562 -0.18 -47.60 20.38
N LEU A 563 -0.44 -46.61 19.51
CA LEU A 563 0.18 -45.29 19.58
C LEU A 563 -0.60 -44.31 20.47
N ALA A 564 -1.83 -44.63 20.87
CA ALA A 564 -2.74 -43.69 21.51
C ALA A 564 -2.28 -43.19 22.89
N GLU A 565 -1.54 -44.03 23.61
CA GLU A 565 -1.01 -43.68 24.94
C GLU A 565 0.24 -42.79 24.85
N GLN A 566 0.99 -42.86 23.75
CA GLN A 566 2.29 -42.20 23.59
C GLN A 566 2.28 -40.99 22.63
N VAL A 567 1.30 -40.90 21.74
CA VAL A 567 1.09 -39.74 20.84
C VAL A 567 -0.35 -39.28 21.00
N ARG A 568 -0.56 -38.16 21.69
CA ARG A 568 -1.89 -37.68 22.06
C ARG A 568 -2.62 -37.02 20.88
N ASP A 569 -1.91 -36.23 20.09
CA ASP A 569 -2.50 -35.55 18.92
C ASP A 569 -2.85 -36.56 17.82
N PRO A 570 -4.13 -36.67 17.40
CA PRO A 570 -4.53 -37.72 16.45
C PRO A 570 -3.98 -37.52 15.03
N ALA A 571 -3.69 -36.29 14.61
CA ALA A 571 -3.10 -36.01 13.30
C ALA A 571 -1.63 -36.42 13.29
N LEU A 572 -0.89 -36.09 14.36
CA LEU A 572 0.48 -36.57 14.56
C LEU A 572 0.53 -38.10 14.65
N ARG A 573 -0.37 -38.72 15.40
CA ARG A 573 -0.44 -40.18 15.53
C ARG A 573 -0.58 -40.89 14.18
N ALA A 574 -1.42 -40.33 13.32
CA ALA A 574 -1.63 -40.87 11.98
C ALA A 574 -0.39 -40.66 11.08
N ALA A 575 0.31 -39.52 11.21
CA ALA A 575 1.57 -39.28 10.51
C ALA A 575 2.70 -40.23 10.95
N VAL A 576 2.85 -40.44 12.27
CA VAL A 576 3.82 -41.40 12.85
C VAL A 576 3.54 -42.82 12.34
N ALA A 577 2.28 -43.27 12.39
CA ALA A 577 1.91 -44.59 11.89
C ALA A 577 2.18 -44.76 10.40
N HIS A 578 2.01 -43.69 9.61
CA HIS A 578 2.30 -43.71 8.18
C HIS A 578 3.79 -43.91 7.92
N GLU A 579 4.67 -43.19 8.62
CA GLU A 579 6.12 -43.38 8.46
C GLU A 579 6.57 -44.76 8.94
N MET A 580 6.07 -45.23 10.08
CA MET A 580 6.36 -46.60 10.57
C MET A 580 5.95 -47.70 9.58
N LYS A 581 4.94 -47.44 8.75
CA LYS A 581 4.52 -48.34 7.67
C LYS A 581 5.39 -48.18 6.42
N ASN A 582 5.73 -46.96 6.02
CA ASN A 582 6.54 -46.69 4.84
C ASN A 582 7.98 -47.17 4.97
N GLU A 583 8.57 -47.15 6.17
CA GLU A 583 9.91 -47.72 6.36
C GLU A 583 9.96 -49.24 6.14
N SER A 584 8.84 -49.94 6.34
CA SER A 584 8.72 -51.37 5.99
C SER A 584 8.44 -51.62 4.51
N ASP A 585 7.81 -50.67 3.81
CA ASP A 585 7.43 -50.74 2.40
C ASP A 585 8.18 -49.65 1.60
N LEU A 586 9.37 -49.97 1.08
CA LEU A 586 10.33 -49.08 0.36
C LEU A 586 9.80 -48.29 -0.88
N GLY A 587 8.49 -48.07 -1.03
CA GLY A 587 7.84 -47.64 -2.28
C GLY A 587 7.15 -46.27 -2.30
N GLN A 588 6.71 -45.69 -1.18
CA GLN A 588 5.95 -44.43 -1.19
C GLN A 588 6.27 -43.58 0.04
N SER A 589 6.91 -42.42 -0.15
CA SER A 589 7.17 -41.47 0.93
C SER A 589 6.01 -40.48 1.06
N GLY A 590 5.46 -40.35 2.27
CA GLY A 590 4.44 -39.35 2.57
C GLY A 590 5.03 -37.94 2.55
N THR A 591 4.32 -37.00 1.93
CA THR A 591 4.70 -35.57 1.95
C THR A 591 4.01 -34.84 3.10
N VAL A 592 4.69 -33.86 3.69
CA VAL A 592 4.18 -33.05 4.82
C VAL A 592 2.81 -32.44 4.54
N GLY A 593 2.56 -32.00 3.30
CA GLY A 593 1.37 -31.21 2.96
C GLY A 593 0.03 -31.85 3.34
N HIS A 594 -0.12 -33.17 3.15
CA HIS A 594 -1.34 -33.88 3.52
C HIS A 594 -1.57 -33.86 5.05
N TRP A 595 -0.51 -34.11 5.81
CA TRP A 595 -0.53 -34.22 7.27
C TRP A 595 -0.69 -32.87 7.95
N ALA A 596 -0.08 -31.82 7.39
CA ALA A 596 -0.28 -30.44 7.83
C ALA A 596 -1.74 -30.00 7.70
N ASP A 597 -2.41 -30.36 6.59
CA ASP A 597 -3.81 -30.04 6.37
C ASP A 597 -4.73 -30.85 7.32
N LEU A 598 -4.38 -32.11 7.59
CA LEU A 598 -5.06 -32.93 8.60
C LEU A 598 -4.95 -32.28 9.99
N ALA A 599 -3.75 -31.88 10.41
CA ALA A 599 -3.50 -31.22 11.69
C ALA A 599 -4.29 -29.90 11.83
N ARG A 600 -4.34 -29.08 10.77
CA ARG A 600 -5.17 -27.86 10.74
C ARG A 600 -6.66 -28.18 10.86
N SER A 601 -7.15 -29.21 10.15
CA SER A 601 -8.56 -29.59 10.18
C SER A 601 -9.01 -30.06 11.57
N GLN A 602 -8.17 -30.85 12.25
CA GLN A 602 -8.46 -31.34 13.60
C GLN A 602 -8.41 -30.23 14.64
N SER A 603 -7.45 -29.31 14.53
CA SER A 603 -7.36 -28.15 15.44
C SER A 603 -8.62 -27.29 15.34
N ARG A 604 -9.11 -27.01 14.12
CA ARG A 604 -10.38 -26.29 13.91
C ARG A 604 -11.59 -27.03 14.45
N ALA A 605 -11.65 -28.36 14.28
CA ALA A 605 -12.75 -29.17 14.81
C ALA A 605 -12.76 -29.17 16.34
N ALA A 606 -11.60 -29.22 16.98
CA ALA A 606 -11.46 -29.11 18.43
C ALA A 606 -11.94 -27.75 18.95
N GLU A 607 -11.54 -26.65 18.29
CA GLU A 607 -11.99 -25.29 18.64
C GLU A 607 -13.51 -25.12 18.51
N LEU A 608 -14.12 -25.65 17.43
CA LEU A 608 -15.57 -25.60 17.24
C LEU A 608 -16.30 -26.39 18.32
N GLY A 609 -15.85 -27.61 18.62
CA GLY A 609 -16.43 -28.44 19.68
C GLY A 609 -16.22 -27.89 21.09
N GLN A 610 -15.19 -27.07 21.31
CA GLN A 610 -14.98 -26.34 22.57
C GLN A 610 -15.94 -25.14 22.67
N ARG A 611 -16.10 -24.36 21.60
CA ARG A 611 -17.08 -23.26 21.54
C ARG A 611 -18.52 -23.73 21.68
N GLU A 612 -18.87 -24.90 21.17
CA GLU A 612 -20.18 -25.53 21.37
C GLU A 612 -20.38 -25.91 22.85
N ARG A 613 -19.37 -26.52 23.49
CA ARG A 613 -19.42 -26.83 24.93
C ARG A 613 -19.50 -25.59 25.83
N GLU A 614 -18.75 -24.53 25.50
CA GLU A 614 -18.79 -23.25 26.23
C GLU A 614 -20.14 -22.53 26.05
N ARG A 615 -20.79 -22.66 24.87
CA ARG A 615 -22.16 -22.18 24.65
C ARG A 615 -23.18 -22.98 25.45
N ASP A 616 -23.05 -24.30 25.51
CA ASP A 616 -23.95 -25.15 26.28
C ASP A 616 -23.81 -24.91 27.81
N HIS A 617 -22.61 -24.61 28.30
CA HIS A 617 -22.38 -24.25 29.72
C HIS A 617 -22.75 -22.80 30.04
N GLY A 618 -22.84 -21.92 29.04
CA GLY A 618 -23.32 -20.54 29.19
C GLY A 618 -24.85 -20.40 29.29
N HIS A 619 -25.60 -21.49 29.12
CA HIS A 619 -27.06 -21.54 29.23
C HIS A 619 -27.56 -22.14 30.56
N GLU A 620 -26.67 -22.50 31.50
CA GLU A 620 -27.03 -23.00 32.84
C GLU A 620 -26.74 -22.01 34.00
N LEU A 621 -26.51 -20.73 33.71
CA LEU A 621 -26.53 -19.61 34.67
C LEU A 621 -27.55 -18.56 34.24
#